data_AF-X0VRL6-F1
#
_entry.id   AF-X0VRL6-F1
#
_cell.length_a   1.000
_cell.length_b   1.000
_cell.length_c   1.000
_cell.angle_alpha   90.00
_cell.angle_beta   90.00
_cell.angle_gamma   90.00
#
_symmetry.space_group_name_H-M   'P 1'
#
loop_
_entity.id
_entity.type
_entity.pdbx_description
1 polymer ?
#
loop_
_entity_poly.entity_id
_entity_poly.type
_entity_poly.pdbx_seq_one_letter_code
_entity_poly.pdbx_strand_id
1 'polypeptide(L)' 'MLQNTAGKCTQAIKILKPNAQIVIYGYVNNEEDFNNNVKWITGADENNSAILTNINPHAELSWGAVKTEMDKL' A
#
# COMPACT_ATOMS: atom_id res chain seq x y z
N MET A 1 15.29 -15.56 5.44
CA MET A 1 14.82 -15.12 4.10
C MET A 1 14.23 -13.74 4.26
N LEU A 2 14.79 -12.72 3.61
CA LEU A 2 14.16 -11.39 3.56
C LEU A 2 12.87 -11.56 2.76
N GLN A 3 11.72 -11.60 3.43
CA GLN A 3 10.43 -11.70 2.76
C GLN A 3 10.21 -10.43 1.93
N ASN A 4 9.92 -10.59 0.63
CA ASN A 4 9.51 -9.48 -0.24
C ASN A 4 8.07 -9.06 0.08
N THR A 5 7.83 -8.58 1.31
CA THR A 5 6.48 -8.23 1.78
C THR A 5 5.94 -6.96 1.12
N ALA A 6 6.82 -6.04 0.70
CA ALA A 6 6.42 -4.87 -0.09
C ALA A 6 5.84 -5.24 -1.47
N GLY A 7 6.46 -6.20 -2.17
CA GLY A 7 5.95 -6.70 -3.44
C GLY A 7 4.58 -7.35 -3.29
N LYS A 8 4.42 -8.24 -2.30
CA LYS A 8 3.12 -8.86 -2.00
C LYS A 8 2.05 -7.84 -1.61
N CYS A 9 2.39 -6.86 -0.77
CA CYS A 9 1.48 -5.79 -0.39
C CYS A 9 1.00 -4.97 -1.60
N THR A 10 1.92 -4.60 -2.49
CA THR A 10 1.59 -3.88 -3.73
C THR A 10 0.62 -4.69 -4.60
N GLN A 11 0.90 -5.97 -4.79
CA GLN A 11 0.07 -6.85 -5.60
C GLN A 11 -1.31 -7.06 -4.96
N ALA A 12 -1.37 -7.30 -3.65
CA ALA A 12 -2.61 -7.40 -2.89
C ALA A 12 -3.49 -6.15 -3.03
N ILE A 13 -2.91 -4.96 -2.85
CA ILE A 13 -3.62 -3.68 -3.05
C ILE A 13 -4.13 -3.55 -4.49
N LYS A 14 -3.34 -3.94 -5.49
CA LYS A 14 -3.76 -3.89 -6.90
C LYS A 14 -4.86 -4.89 -7.25
N ILE A 15 -4.90 -6.04 -6.59
CA ILE A 15 -6.01 -7.00 -6.74
C ILE A 15 -7.29 -6.43 -6.14
N LEU A 16 -7.23 -5.89 -4.92
CA LEU A 16 -8.39 -5.33 -4.23
C LEU A 16 -8.87 -4.01 -4.86
N LYS A 17 -7.94 -3.18 -5.35
CA LYS A 17 -8.19 -1.86 -5.93
C LYS A 17 -7.18 -1.54 -7.05
N PRO A 18 -7.45 -1.94 -8.30
CA PRO A 18 -6.51 -1.78 -9.42
C PRO A 18 -6.02 -0.35 -9.65
N ASN A 19 -6.90 0.63 -9.38
CA ASN A 19 -6.62 2.05 -9.59
C ASN A 19 -5.89 2.72 -8.41
N ALA A 20 -5.75 2.05 -7.25
CA ALA A 20 -5.02 2.60 -6.12
C ALA A 20 -3.54 2.77 -6.48
N GLN A 21 -2.99 3.95 -6.23
CA GLN A 21 -1.58 4.25 -6.48
C GLN A 21 -0.86 4.42 -5.16
N ILE A 22 0.25 3.70 -4.99
CA ILE A 22 1.00 3.66 -3.73
C ILE A 22 2.50 3.70 -3.98
N VAL A 23 3.22 4.07 -2.93
CA VAL A 23 4.66 3.85 -2.77
C VAL A 23 4.87 3.17 -1.41
N ILE A 24 5.76 2.18 -1.35
CA ILE A 24 6.09 1.49 -0.09
C ILE A 24 7.54 1.77 0.27
N TYR A 25 7.77 2.25 1.48
CA TYR A 25 9.11 2.48 2.05
C TYR A 25 9.45 1.41 3.09
N GLY A 26 10.17 0.36 2.69
CA GLY A 26 10.57 -0.73 3.59
C GLY A 26 9.68 -1.96 3.46
N TYR A 27 9.42 -2.66 4.57
CA TYR A 27 8.67 -3.91 4.61
C TYR A 27 7.24 -3.71 5.12
N VAL A 28 6.34 -4.65 4.85
CA VAL A 28 4.95 -4.62 5.35
C VAL A 28 4.60 -5.98 5.95
N ASN A 29 4.93 -6.21 7.22
CA ASN A 29 4.74 -7.51 7.87
C ASN A 29 3.55 -7.52 8.84
N ASN A 30 3.12 -6.35 9.29
CA ASN A 30 2.04 -6.14 10.24
C ASN A 30 1.30 -4.83 9.94
N GLU A 31 0.27 -4.52 10.73
CA GLU A 31 -0.55 -3.32 10.56
C GLU A 31 0.22 -2.02 10.75
N GLU A 32 1.14 -1.99 11.71
CA GLU A 32 1.97 -0.82 11.97
C GLU A 32 2.88 -0.52 10.77
N ASP A 33 3.53 -1.54 10.22
CA ASP A 33 4.30 -1.42 8.98
C ASP A 33 3.41 -0.92 7.83
N PHE A 34 2.20 -1.45 7.69
CA PHE A 34 1.25 -1.02 6.65
C PHE A 34 0.93 0.47 6.77
N ASN A 35 0.59 0.94 7.97
CA ASN A 35 0.23 2.33 8.22
C ASN A 35 1.42 3.29 8.08
N ASN A 36 2.64 2.86 8.44
CA ASN A 36 3.83 3.70 8.41
C ASN A 36 4.52 3.72 7.05
N ASN A 37 4.58 2.57 6.37
CA ASN A 37 5.41 2.38 5.18
C ASN A 37 4.64 2.54 3.86
N VAL A 38 3.32 2.35 3.85
CA VAL A 38 2.49 2.58 2.66
C VAL A 38 2.11 4.06 2.57
N LYS A 39 2.51 4.69 1.47
CA LYS A 39 2.08 6.04 1.09
C LYS A 39 1.12 5.96 -0.07
N TRP A 40 0.02 6.69 0.03
CA TRP A 40 -1.02 6.77 -0.99
C TRP A 40 -0.78 7.98 -1.87
N ILE A 41 -0.74 7.77 -3.18
CA ILE A 41 -0.69 8.86 -4.16
C ILE A 41 -2.12 9.32 -4.40
N THR A 42 -2.41 10.57 -4.05
CA THR A 42 -3.75 11.16 -4.17
C THR A 42 -3.89 12.16 -5.32
N GLY A 43 -2.76 12.52 -5.94
CA GLY A 43 -2.70 13.44 -7.06
C GLY A 43 -1.26 13.84 -7.36
N ALA A 44 -1.10 14.90 -8.15
CA ALA A 44 0.17 15.55 -8.39
C ALA A 44 0.02 17.06 -8.13
N ASP A 45 1.09 17.71 -7.69
CA ASP A 45 1.15 19.16 -7.55
C ASP A 45 1.40 19.88 -8.89
N GLU A 46 1.52 21.20 -8.84
CA GLU A 46 1.75 22.05 -10.03
C GLU A 46 3.05 21.74 -10.78
N ASN A 47 4.00 21.05 -10.14
CA ASN A 47 5.27 20.64 -10.72
C ASN A 47 5.25 19.16 -11.18
N ASN A 48 4.08 18.54 -11.28
CA ASN A 48 3.89 17.11 -11.54
C ASN A 48 4.55 16.18 -10.51
N SER A 49 4.80 16.66 -9.29
CA SER A 49 5.31 15.81 -8.20
C SER A 49 4.16 15.12 -7.48
N ALA A 50 4.32 13.85 -7.16
CA ALA A 50 3.26 13.07 -6.51
C ALA A 50 2.93 13.60 -5.10
N ILE A 51 1.63 13.80 -4.83
CA ILE A 51 1.13 14.15 -3.50
C ILE A 51 0.89 12.86 -2.72
N LEU A 52 1.72 12.65 -1.70
CA LEU A 52 1.70 11.46 -0.84
C LEU A 52 0.95 11.74 0.46
N THR A 53 0.19 10.75 0.94
CA THR A 53 -0.42 10.76 2.27
C THR A 53 -0.23 9.42 2.98
N ASN A 54 -0.18 9.47 4.32
CA ASN A 54 -0.17 8.27 5.18
C ASN A 54 -1.59 7.78 5.48
N ILE A 55 -2.60 8.61 5.21
CA ILE A 55 -4.00 8.28 5.46
C ILE A 55 -4.51 7.51 4.26
N ASN A 56 -4.93 6.28 4.47
CA ASN A 56 -5.55 5.48 3.44
C ASN A 56 -6.88 6.12 2.98
N PRO A 57 -6.99 6.54 1.70
CA PRO A 57 -8.21 7.15 1.18
C PRO A 57 -9.28 6.10 0.78
N HIS A 58 -8.98 4.81 0.92
CA HIS A 58 -9.82 3.68 0.48
C HIS A 58 -10.23 2.82 1.67
N ALA A 59 -11.49 2.93 2.10
CA ALA A 59 -12.04 2.16 3.23
C ALA A 59 -11.96 0.63 3.00
N GLU A 60 -11.98 0.19 1.74
CA GLU A 60 -11.87 -1.22 1.35
C GLU A 60 -10.45 -1.80 1.54
N LEU A 61 -9.41 -0.95 1.65
CA LEU A 61 -8.01 -1.36 1.80
C LEU A 61 -7.57 -1.38 3.27
N SER A 62 -8.34 -2.07 4.12
CA SER A 62 -7.91 -2.32 5.50
C SER A 62 -6.72 -3.28 5.55
N TRP A 63 -5.91 -3.21 6.62
CA TRP A 63 -4.82 -4.16 6.82
C TRP A 63 -5.30 -5.62 6.75
N GLY A 64 -6.44 -5.94 7.37
CA GLY A 64 -6.99 -7.31 7.34
C GLY A 64 -7.32 -7.81 5.93
N ALA A 65 -7.90 -6.95 5.08
CA ALA A 65 -8.18 -7.28 3.69
C ALA A 65 -6.89 -7.45 2.87
N VAL A 66 -5.95 -6.51 2.99
CA VAL A 66 -4.67 -6.55 2.29
C VAL A 66 -3.85 -7.77 2.72
N LYS A 67 -3.75 -8.05 4.03
CA LYS A 67 -3.04 -9.21 4.56
C LYS A 67 -3.65 -10.52 4.06
N THR A 68 -4.98 -10.63 4.07
CA THR A 68 -5.68 -11.83 3.55
C THR A 68 -5.31 -12.12 2.11
N GLU A 69 -5.14 -11.08 1.29
CA GLU A 69 -4.69 -11.25 -0.10
C GLU A 69 -3.18 -11.54 -0.18
N MET A 70 -2.35 -10.88 0.64
CA MET A 70 -0.92 -11.16 0.74
C MET A 70 -0.60 -12.61 1.13
N ASP A 71 -1.41 -13.22 1.99
CA ASP A 71 -1.24 -14.61 2.45
C ASP A 71 -1.50 -15.64 1.33
N LYS A 72 -2.18 -15.26 0.24
CA LYS A 72 -2.43 -16.11 -0.94
C LYS A 72 -1.30 -16.07 -1.97
N LEU A 73 -0.50 -14.99 -1.95
CA LEU A 73 0.62 -14.73 -2.85
C LEU A 73 1.93 -15.32 -2.28
#